data_AF-A0A2A5ENA2-F1
#
_entry.id   AF-A0A2A5ENA2-F1
#
_cell.length_a   1.000
_cell.length_b   1.000
_cell.length_c   1.000
_cell.angle_alpha   90.00
_cell.angle_beta   90.00
_cell.angle_gamma   90.00
#
_symmetry.space_group_name_H-M   'P 1'
#
loop_
_entity.id
_entity.type
_entity.pdbx_description
1 polymer ?
#
loop_
_entity_poly.entity_id
_entity_poly.type
_entity_poly.pdbx_seq_one_letter_code
_entity_poly.pdbx_strand_id
1 'polypeptide(L)'
;MQAEPLLYSAFSGLIKFAIASVAIGATLSAMDISAVDVLKDMGVTPDKIRLLASGAVDWALPHFLLGSMVIVPIWLVLFLLKPPGFGK
;
A
#
# COMPACT_ATOMS: atom_id res chain seq x y z
N MET A 1 -5.59 26.70 9.56
CA MET A 1 -6.56 25.58 9.44
C MET A 1 -6.51 25.03 8.02
N GLN A 2 -5.64 24.05 7.73
CA GLN A 2 -5.50 23.43 6.39
C GLN A 2 -4.97 21.98 6.51
N ALA A 3 -5.66 21.10 7.24
CA ALA A 3 -5.25 19.68 7.35
C ALA A 3 -6.14 18.71 6.55
N GLU A 4 -7.29 19.17 6.05
CA GLU A 4 -8.28 18.34 5.36
C GLU A 4 -8.00 17.98 3.89
N PRO A 5 -7.28 18.78 3.06
CA PRO A 5 -7.06 18.39 1.66
C PRO A 5 -6.08 17.20 1.50
N LEU A 6 -5.23 16.94 2.49
CA LEU A 6 -4.13 15.98 2.36
C LEU A 6 -4.59 14.52 2.28
N LEU A 7 -5.60 14.11 3.08
CA LEU A 7 -6.07 12.72 3.09
C LEU A 7 -6.83 12.38 1.80
N TYR A 8 -7.69 13.29 1.35
CA TYR A 8 -8.44 13.11 0.11
C TYR A 8 -7.51 13.10 -1.11
N SER A 9 -6.52 14.00 -1.14
CA SER A 9 -5.51 14.01 -2.19
C SER A 9 -4.61 12.77 -2.16
N ALA A 10 -4.23 12.28 -0.97
CA ALA A 10 -3.45 11.05 -0.83
C ALA A 10 -4.25 9.82 -1.30
N PHE A 11 -5.51 9.70 -0.88
CA PHE A 11 -6.38 8.59 -1.29
C PHE A 11 -6.68 8.64 -2.79
N SER A 12 -6.98 9.82 -3.34
CA SER A 12 -7.11 10.02 -4.79
C SER A 12 -5.82 9.67 -5.54
N GLY A 13 -4.67 10.04 -4.98
CA GLY A 13 -3.35 9.68 -5.50
C GLY A 13 -3.13 8.18 -5.54
N LEU A 14 -3.48 7.45 -4.47
CA LEU A 14 -3.40 6.00 -4.41
C LEU A 14 -4.31 5.32 -5.43
N ILE A 15 -5.55 5.80 -5.60
CA ILE A 15 -6.46 5.27 -6.63
C ILE A 15 -5.89 5.50 -8.03
N LYS A 16 -5.43 6.71 -8.33
CA LYS A 16 -4.84 7.03 -9.64
C LYS A 16 -3.61 6.17 -9.91
N PHE A 17 -2.77 5.98 -8.90
CA PHE A 17 -1.60 5.10 -8.98
C PHE A 17 -2.01 3.65 -9.23
N ALA A 18 -3.01 3.13 -8.51
CA ALA A 18 -3.52 1.78 -8.71
C ALA A 18 -4.07 1.58 -10.13
N ILE A 19 -4.90 2.51 -10.62
CA ILE A 19 -5.44 2.48 -11.98
C ILE A 19 -4.31 2.55 -13.01
N ALA A 20 -3.35 3.46 -12.84
CA ALA A 20 -2.21 3.58 -13.74
C ALA A 20 -1.36 2.30 -13.76
N SER A 21 -1.10 1.69 -12.60
CA SER A 21 -0.38 0.43 -12.50
C SER A 21 -1.09 -0.71 -13.22
N VAL A 22 -2.42 -0.80 -13.07
CA VAL A 22 -3.23 -1.81 -13.77
C VAL A 22 -3.24 -1.56 -15.27
N ALA A 23 -3.40 -0.31 -15.70
CA ALA A 23 -3.37 0.06 -17.11
C ALA A 23 -2.03 -0.31 -17.76
N ILE A 24 -0.91 0.03 -17.13
CA ILE A 24 0.43 -0.34 -17.60
C ILE A 24 0.58 -1.86 -17.65
N GLY A 25 0.18 -2.58 -16.61
CA GLY A 25 0.23 -4.05 -16.59
C GLY A 25 -0.60 -4.69 -17.71
N ALA A 26 -1.80 -4.15 -17.98
CA ALA A 26 -2.64 -4.60 -19.07
C ALA A 26 -2.02 -4.32 -20.44
N THR A 27 -1.39 -3.16 -20.63
CA THR A 27 -0.64 -2.83 -21.86
C THR A 27 0.54 -3.79 -22.06
N LEU A 28 1.33 -4.05 -21.02
CA LEU A 28 2.45 -5.01 -21.08
C LEU A 28 1.95 -6.42 -21.40
N SER A 29 0.87 -6.86 -20.76
CA SER A 29 0.26 -8.16 -21.05
C SER A 29 -0.26 -8.25 -22.48
N ALA A 30 -0.75 -7.15 -23.07
CA ALA A 30 -1.17 -7.10 -24.47
C ALA A 30 0.02 -7.18 -25.46
N MET A 31 1.25 -6.96 -24.99
CA MET A 31 2.49 -7.13 -25.74
C MET A 31 3.14 -8.51 -25.49
N ASP A 32 2.40 -9.48 -24.95
CA ASP A 32 2.90 -10.79 -24.50
C ASP A 32 3.97 -10.71 -23.39
N ILE A 33 4.07 -9.57 -22.68
CA ILE A 33 4.95 -9.42 -21.53
C ILE A 33 4.16 -9.75 -20.25
N SER A 34 4.30 -11.00 -19.80
CA SER A 34 3.74 -11.46 -18.53
C SER A 34 4.68 -11.17 -17.37
N ALA A 35 4.11 -10.80 -16.22
CA ALA A 35 4.87 -10.69 -14.97
C ALA A 35 5.58 -12.00 -14.63
N VAL A 36 4.95 -13.16 -14.88
CA VAL A 36 5.53 -14.47 -14.57
C VAL A 36 6.81 -14.72 -15.39
N ASP A 37 6.79 -14.34 -16.67
CA ASP A 37 7.95 -14.52 -17.55
C ASP A 37 9.08 -13.56 -17.18
N VAL A 38 8.75 -12.30 -16.86
CA VAL A 38 9.72 -11.33 -16.34
C VAL A 38 10.38 -11.82 -15.04
N LEU A 39 9.59 -12.36 -14.10
CA LEU A 39 10.12 -12.92 -12.86
C LEU A 39 10.98 -14.17 -13.11
N LYS A 40 10.58 -15.01 -14.06
CA LYS A 40 11.33 -16.21 -14.45
C LYS A 40 12.69 -15.85 -15.05
N ASP A 41 12.74 -14.83 -15.91
CA ASP A 41 13.99 -14.32 -16.50
C ASP A 41 14.94 -13.73 -15.45
N MET A 42 14.40 -13.20 -14.34
CA MET A 42 15.18 -12.78 -13.17
C MET A 42 15.64 -13.95 -12.27
N GLY A 43 15.39 -15.20 -12.65
CA GLY A 43 15.71 -16.39 -11.87
C GLY A 43 14.80 -16.60 -10.65
N VAL A 44 13.68 -15.89 -10.59
CA VAL A 44 12.68 -16.04 -9.52
C VAL A 44 11.74 -17.19 -9.88
N THR A 45 11.89 -18.31 -9.18
CA THR A 45 11.01 -19.47 -9.35
C THR A 45 9.68 -19.29 -8.59
N PRO A 46 8.59 -19.95 -9.00
CA PRO A 46 7.31 -19.89 -8.31
C PRO A 46 7.41 -20.22 -6.80
N ASP A 47 8.26 -21.19 -6.43
CA ASP A 47 8.52 -21.52 -5.04
C ASP A 47 9.21 -20.38 -4.28
N LYS A 48 10.16 -19.68 -4.91
CA LYS A 48 10.81 -18.49 -4.33
C LYS A 48 9.81 -17.36 -4.12
N ILE A 49 8.84 -17.16 -5.00
CA ILE A 49 7.78 -16.14 -4.82
C ILE A 49 6.97 -16.43 -3.56
N ARG A 50 6.57 -17.70 -3.35
CA ARG A 50 5.82 -18.08 -2.15
C ARG A 50 6.62 -17.84 -0.87
N LEU A 51 7.90 -18.20 -0.87
CA LEU A 51 8.81 -17.96 0.25
C LEU A 51 9.04 -16.46 0.51
N LEU A 52 9.16 -15.65 -0.56
CA LEU A 52 9.28 -14.20 -0.46
C LEU A 52 8.01 -13.58 0.10
N ALA A 53 6.84 -14.04 -0.34
CA ALA A 53 5.55 -13.55 0.15
C ALA A 53 5.35 -13.88 1.63
N SER A 54 5.62 -15.13 2.05
CA SER A 54 5.54 -15.51 3.47
C SER A 54 6.55 -14.73 4.30
N GLY A 55 7.81 -14.65 3.86
CA GLY A 55 8.85 -13.88 4.55
C GLY A 55 8.54 -12.38 4.63
N ALA A 56 7.91 -11.81 3.60
CA ALA A 56 7.46 -10.42 3.62
C ALA A 56 6.36 -10.20 4.66
N VAL A 57 5.42 -11.14 4.82
CA VAL A 57 4.39 -11.06 5.86
C VAL A 57 5.00 -11.25 7.25
N ASP A 58 5.87 -12.25 7.43
CA ASP A 58 6.54 -12.54 8.69
C ASP A 58 7.40 -11.35 9.16
N TRP A 59 7.98 -10.60 8.22
CA TRP A 59 8.66 -9.35 8.50
C TRP A 59 7.67 -8.21 8.75
N ALA A 60 6.72 -7.96 7.84
CA ALA A 60 5.87 -6.78 7.90
C ALA A 60 4.92 -6.79 9.09
N LEU A 61 4.34 -7.94 9.46
CA LEU A 61 3.32 -8.05 10.48
C LEU A 61 3.79 -7.57 11.87
N PRO A 62 4.89 -8.08 12.46
CA PRO A 62 5.37 -7.59 13.75
C PRO A 62 5.77 -6.11 13.71
N HIS A 63 6.41 -5.66 12.63
CA HIS A 63 6.82 -4.25 12.50
C HIS A 63 5.62 -3.30 12.37
N PHE A 64 4.61 -3.71 11.61
CA PHE A 64 3.35 -2.99 11.50
C PHE A 64 2.64 -2.89 12.85
N LEU A 65 2.55 -4.00 13.59
CA LEU A 65 1.97 -4.02 14.92
C LEU A 65 2.72 -3.08 15.87
N LEU A 66 4.06 -3.15 15.91
CA LEU A 66 4.88 -2.23 16.70
C LEU A 66 4.63 -0.75 16.34
N GLY A 67 4.57 -0.42 15.04
CA GLY A 67 4.25 0.93 14.59
C GLY A 67 2.84 1.37 15.01
N SER A 68 1.85 0.47 14.87
CA SER A 68 0.46 0.73 15.25
C SER A 68 0.30 0.97 16.75
N MET A 69 1.06 0.27 17.60
CA MET A 69 1.05 0.47 19.05
C MET A 69 1.46 1.89 19.47
N VAL A 70 2.17 2.63 18.60
CA VAL A 70 2.54 4.02 18.81
C VAL A 70 1.59 4.97 18.08
N ILE A 71 1.33 4.72 16.79
CA ILE A 71 0.55 5.61 15.93
C ILE A 71 -0.92 5.68 16.35
N VAL A 72 -1.55 4.54 16.64
CA VAL A 72 -2.98 4.46 16.99
C VAL A 72 -3.32 5.28 18.25
N PRO A 73 -2.61 5.14 19.39
CA PRO A 73 -2.92 5.94 20.57
C PRO A 73 -2.64 7.43 20.37
N ILE A 74 -1.57 7.80 19.64
CA ILE A 74 -1.30 9.20 19.29
C ILE A 74 -2.46 9.78 18.47
N TRP A 75 -2.88 9.05 17.42
CA TRP A 75 -4.00 9.45 16.59
C TRP A 75 -5.30 9.57 17.40
N LEU A 76 -5.57 8.63 18.31
CA LEU A 76 -6.74 8.66 19.18
C LEU A 76 -6.74 9.90 20.08
N VAL A 77 -5.62 10.24 20.71
CA VAL A 77 -5.50 11.46 21.53
C VAL A 77 -5.71 12.71 20.67
N LEU A 78 -5.09 12.78 19.49
CA LEU A 78 -5.29 13.91 18.58
C LEU A 78 -6.75 14.03 18.11
N PHE A 79 -7.39 12.91 17.81
CA PHE A 79 -8.78 12.83 17.42
C PHE A 79 -9.71 13.29 18.56
N LEU A 80 -9.44 12.89 19.80
CA LEU A 80 -10.23 13.31 20.95
C LEU A 80 -10.03 14.79 21.31
N LEU A 81 -8.80 15.29 21.21
CA LEU A 81 -8.48 16.70 21.51
C LEU A 81 -8.93 17.66 20.40
N LYS A 82 -8.95 17.19 19.16
CA LYS A 82 -9.40 17.95 18.00
C LYS A 82 -10.24 17.04 17.12
N PRO A 83 -11.49 16.77 17.52
CA PRO A 83 -12.40 16.04 16.66
C PRO A 83 -12.47 16.80 15.32
N PRO A 84 -12.15 16.15 14.19
CA PRO A 84 -12.34 16.74 12.87
C PRO A 84 -13.82 17.14 12.79
N GLY A 85 -14.06 18.42 12.49
CA GLY A 85 -15.32 19.10 12.82
C GLY A 85 -16.55 18.36 12.30
N PHE A 86 -17.26 17.69 13.20
CA PHE A 86 -18.67 17.37 13.03
C PHE A 86 -19.47 18.64 13.31
N GLY A 87 -19.37 19.61 12.40
CA GLY A 87 -19.81 20.97 12.67
C GLY A 87 -19.78 21.92 11.47
N LYS A 88 -20.25 21.45 10.30
CA LYS A 88 -21.16 22.17 9.40
C LYS A 88 -21.60 21.25 8.26
#